data_AF-A0A1E3YL31-F1
#
_entry.id   AF-A0A1E3YL31-F1
#
_cell.length_a   1.000
_cell.length_b   1.000
_cell.length_c   1.000
_cell.angle_alpha   90.00
_cell.angle_beta   90.00
_cell.angle_gamma   90.00
#
_symmetry.space_group_name_H-M   'P 1'
#
loop_
_entity.id
_entity.type
_entity.pdbx_description
1 polymer ?
#
loop_
_entity_poly.entity_id
_entity_poly.type
_entity_poly.pdbx_seq_one_letter_code
_entity_poly.pdbx_strand_id
1 'polypeptide(L)'
;MKLLLIHTGGTIGMAETPEGLAPLKGLVEEAIAERLPAGAVLTADVFDPLLDSADVGPAHWNRMLETVRRHPDAAVIITHGTDTMAFTGAALSQALAGESRRVILCGSMLPLGHNGDAEGNLDLAISATASKEPGVFLAFAGKLLAADGLVKHDSHEADAFRAQPQPTPDVPQRRTFEDRKLAILTLSPGIPAEAVKAMLERLDGAVLRIFGAGTAMNDTVLLSVLAEAVTNGKRLRAVSQCEAGGLSPGAYAAGAGLWSTGIENGGTETPEAALIHLWLN
;
A
#
# COMPACT_ATOMS: atom_id res chain seq x y z
N MET A 1 -15.35 -20.87 13.19
CA MET A 1 -14.67 -19.76 12.50
C MET A 1 -13.76 -20.36 11.43
N LYS A 2 -13.75 -19.81 10.21
CA LYS A 2 -12.75 -20.15 9.18
C LYS A 2 -11.81 -18.96 9.04
N LEU A 3 -10.52 -19.18 9.26
CA LEU A 3 -9.48 -18.17 9.10
C LEU A 3 -8.54 -18.60 7.97
N LEU A 4 -8.35 -17.70 7.01
CA LEU A 4 -7.28 -17.79 6.03
C LEU A 4 -6.12 -16.92 6.51
N LEU A 5 -4.96 -17.53 6.69
CA LEU A 5 -3.68 -16.84 6.78
C LEU A 5 -3.01 -16.85 5.41
N ILE A 6 -2.62 -15.68 4.92
CA ILE A 6 -1.66 -15.56 3.81
C ILE A 6 -0.35 -15.06 4.42
N HIS A 7 0.64 -15.93 4.54
CA HIS A 7 1.93 -15.58 5.12
C HIS A 7 2.91 -15.22 4.00
N THR A 8 3.12 -13.93 3.78
CA THR A 8 3.97 -13.45 2.68
C THR A 8 5.42 -13.34 3.10
N GLY A 9 5.69 -13.08 4.38
CA GLY A 9 7.02 -12.93 4.97
C GLY A 9 7.09 -11.75 5.95
N GLY A 10 8.24 -11.09 5.99
CA GLY A 10 8.51 -9.96 6.90
C GLY A 10 9.05 -10.37 8.27
N THR A 11 9.48 -9.37 9.03
CA THR A 11 10.17 -9.53 10.33
C THR A 11 9.38 -10.39 11.33
N ILE A 12 8.05 -10.33 11.29
CA ILE A 12 7.18 -11.08 12.21
C ILE A 12 7.44 -12.59 12.21
N GLY A 13 7.78 -13.16 11.05
CA GLY A 13 8.05 -14.58 10.85
C GLY A 13 9.55 -14.93 10.85
N MET A 14 10.43 -14.03 11.29
CA MET A 14 11.86 -14.31 11.39
C MET A 14 12.24 -14.95 12.72
N ALA A 15 13.31 -15.74 12.74
CA ALA A 15 13.90 -16.31 13.93
C ALA A 15 15.42 -16.10 13.93
N GLU A 16 16.04 -16.15 15.11
CA GLU A 16 17.50 -16.08 15.22
C GLU A 16 18.16 -17.30 14.57
N THR A 17 19.17 -17.02 13.74
CA THR A 17 20.10 -18.00 13.18
C THR A 17 21.54 -17.54 13.48
N PRO A 18 22.55 -18.41 13.34
CA PRO A 18 23.95 -18.01 13.50
C PRO A 18 24.38 -16.85 12.60
N GLU A 19 23.72 -16.65 11.45
CA GLU A 19 23.99 -15.60 10.47
C GLU A 19 23.11 -14.34 10.65
N GLY A 20 22.25 -14.29 11.66
CA GLY A 20 21.31 -13.18 11.92
C GLY A 20 19.85 -13.63 11.89
N LEU A 21 18.91 -12.69 11.78
CA LEU A 21 17.49 -13.01 11.63
C LEU A 21 17.20 -13.55 10.22
N ALA A 22 16.54 -14.70 10.14
CA ALA A 22 16.10 -15.30 8.88
C ALA A 22 14.64 -15.77 8.96
N PRO A 23 13.89 -15.78 7.84
CA PRO A 23 12.52 -16.28 7.82
C PRO A 23 12.42 -17.74 8.28
N LEU A 24 11.48 -18.04 9.19
CA LEU A 24 11.20 -19.39 9.70
C LEU A 24 9.75 -19.78 9.36
N LYS A 25 9.59 -20.73 8.43
CA LYS A 25 8.27 -21.30 8.11
C LYS A 25 7.71 -22.05 9.33
N GLY A 26 6.41 -21.90 9.59
CA GLY A 26 5.71 -22.53 10.71
C GLY A 26 5.55 -21.62 11.92
N LEU A 27 6.44 -20.65 12.13
CA LEU A 27 6.43 -19.79 13.32
C LEU A 27 5.12 -18.99 13.47
N VAL A 28 4.69 -18.32 12.39
CA VAL A 28 3.48 -17.50 12.40
C VAL A 28 2.23 -18.38 12.41
N GLU A 29 2.27 -19.47 11.66
CA GLU A 29 1.17 -20.42 11.52
C GLU A 29 0.83 -21.05 12.87
N GLU A 30 1.84 -21.53 13.60
CA GLU A 30 1.72 -22.09 14.95
C GLU A 30 1.23 -21.02 15.93
N ALA A 31 1.82 -19.82 15.90
CA ALA A 31 1.40 -18.72 16.76
C ALA A 31 -0.07 -18.33 16.58
N ILE A 32 -0.59 -18.35 15.35
CA ILE A 32 -2.02 -18.13 15.10
C ILE A 32 -2.84 -19.33 15.58
N ALA A 33 -2.43 -20.56 15.27
CA ALA A 33 -3.16 -21.76 15.65
C ALA A 33 -3.40 -21.87 17.16
N GLU A 34 -2.40 -21.51 17.97
CA GLU A 34 -2.47 -21.51 19.44
C GLU A 34 -3.44 -20.46 20.00
N ARG A 35 -3.64 -19.36 19.26
CA ARG A 35 -4.53 -18.25 19.66
C ARG A 35 -5.97 -18.44 19.23
N LEU A 36 -6.23 -19.36 18.31
CA LEU A 36 -7.57 -19.58 17.78
C LEU A 36 -8.45 -20.37 18.77
N PRO A 37 -9.76 -20.06 18.85
CA PRO A 37 -10.67 -20.80 19.70
C PRO A 37 -10.84 -22.24 19.21
N ALA A 38 -11.17 -23.16 20.13
CA ALA A 38 -11.43 -24.55 19.80
C ALA A 38 -12.49 -24.69 18.69
N GLY A 39 -12.19 -25.54 17.69
CA GLY A 39 -13.06 -25.75 16.52
C GLY A 39 -12.96 -24.67 15.43
N ALA A 40 -12.08 -23.68 15.57
CA ALA A 40 -11.68 -22.85 14.44
C ALA A 40 -10.88 -23.68 13.42
N VAL A 41 -11.05 -23.36 12.14
CA VAL A 41 -10.29 -23.96 11.05
C VAL A 41 -9.34 -22.91 10.49
N LEU A 42 -8.04 -23.16 10.63
CA LEU A 42 -6.98 -22.36 10.02
C LEU A 42 -6.61 -22.97 8.66
N THR A 43 -6.64 -22.16 7.61
CA THR A 43 -6.04 -22.47 6.31
C THR A 43 -4.88 -21.51 6.10
N ALA A 44 -3.69 -22.01 5.82
CA ALA A 44 -2.50 -21.20 5.59
C ALA A 44 -2.03 -21.32 4.14
N ASP A 45 -1.92 -20.18 3.44
CA ASP A 45 -1.20 -20.02 2.17
C ASP A 45 0.14 -19.35 2.48
N VAL A 46 1.20 -20.15 2.58
CA VAL A 46 2.54 -19.68 2.91
C VAL A 46 3.31 -19.46 1.62
N PHE A 47 3.92 -18.29 1.46
CA PHE A 47 4.75 -18.02 0.29
C PHE A 47 6.02 -18.86 0.36
N ASP A 48 6.45 -19.37 -0.81
CA ASP A 48 7.67 -20.13 -0.94
C ASP A 48 8.47 -19.64 -2.16
N PRO A 49 9.60 -18.95 -1.96
CA PRO A 49 10.15 -18.54 -0.66
C PRO A 49 9.28 -17.50 0.06
N LEU A 50 9.45 -17.34 1.37
CA LEU A 50 8.97 -16.14 2.07
C LEU A 50 9.68 -14.91 1.50
N LEU A 51 8.97 -13.79 1.44
CA LEU A 51 9.44 -12.56 0.79
C LEU A 51 9.97 -11.55 1.81
N ASP A 52 11.03 -10.85 1.40
CA ASP A 52 11.30 -9.51 1.90
C ASP A 52 10.22 -8.57 1.35
N SER A 53 9.68 -7.66 2.17
CA SER A 53 8.68 -6.71 1.70
C SER A 53 9.20 -5.82 0.57
N ALA A 54 10.49 -5.53 0.50
CA ALA A 54 11.09 -4.76 -0.59
C ALA A 54 10.90 -5.41 -1.98
N ASP A 55 10.70 -6.73 -2.03
CA ASP A 55 10.46 -7.49 -3.26
C ASP A 55 8.96 -7.69 -3.57
N VAL A 56 8.06 -7.22 -2.70
CA VAL A 56 6.61 -7.32 -2.93
C VAL A 56 6.15 -6.33 -3.98
N GLY A 57 5.30 -6.77 -4.91
CA GLY A 57 4.83 -5.96 -6.03
C GLY A 57 3.59 -6.56 -6.73
N PRO A 58 3.24 -6.06 -7.93
CA PRO A 58 1.99 -6.36 -8.64
C PRO A 58 1.61 -7.85 -8.73
N ALA A 59 2.55 -8.71 -9.12
CA ALA A 59 2.30 -10.15 -9.24
C ALA A 59 1.95 -10.80 -7.89
N HIS A 60 2.60 -10.35 -6.81
CA HIS A 60 2.35 -10.81 -5.45
C HIS A 60 0.97 -10.35 -4.95
N TRP A 61 0.59 -9.10 -5.23
CA TRP A 61 -0.77 -8.61 -4.93
C TRP A 61 -1.84 -9.41 -5.65
N ASN A 62 -1.63 -9.75 -6.94
CA ASN A 62 -2.54 -10.61 -7.68
C ASN A 62 -2.69 -11.99 -7.03
N ARG A 63 -1.58 -12.61 -6.61
CA ARG A 63 -1.61 -13.90 -5.89
C ARG A 63 -2.41 -13.79 -4.58
N MET A 64 -2.19 -12.73 -3.79
CA MET A 64 -2.94 -12.50 -2.55
C MET A 64 -4.45 -12.37 -2.84
N LEU A 65 -4.83 -11.54 -3.82
CA LEU A 65 -6.23 -11.33 -4.22
C LEU A 65 -6.89 -12.63 -4.69
N GLU A 66 -6.17 -13.44 -5.47
CA GLU A 66 -6.67 -14.73 -5.94
C GLU A 66 -6.91 -15.69 -4.76
N THR A 67 -5.95 -15.79 -3.84
CA THR A 67 -6.09 -16.62 -2.63
C THR A 67 -7.25 -16.13 -1.76
N VAL A 68 -7.42 -14.82 -1.58
CA VAL A 68 -8.57 -14.23 -0.86
C VAL A 68 -9.90 -14.60 -1.50
N ARG A 69 -10.00 -14.52 -2.83
CA ARG A 69 -11.23 -14.82 -3.59
C ARG A 69 -11.55 -16.32 -3.62
N ARG A 70 -10.54 -17.20 -3.58
CA ARG A 70 -10.71 -18.66 -3.44
C ARG A 70 -11.30 -19.08 -2.09
N HIS A 71 -11.32 -18.20 -1.09
CA HIS A 71 -11.83 -18.48 0.26
C HIS A 71 -12.94 -17.49 0.68
N PRO A 72 -14.10 -17.47 0.00
CA PRO A 72 -15.14 -16.46 0.21
C PRO A 72 -15.75 -16.46 1.63
N ASP A 73 -15.70 -17.58 2.36
CA ASP A 73 -16.28 -17.67 3.71
C ASP A 73 -15.27 -17.45 4.85
N ALA A 74 -13.99 -17.26 4.51
CA ALA A 74 -12.94 -17.09 5.51
C ALA A 74 -12.75 -15.61 5.85
N ALA A 75 -12.54 -15.33 7.14
CA ALA A 75 -11.83 -14.11 7.52
C ALA A 75 -10.38 -14.21 7.06
N VAL A 76 -9.75 -13.10 6.72
CA VAL A 76 -8.40 -13.11 6.15
C VAL A 76 -7.44 -12.32 7.03
N ILE A 77 -6.32 -12.94 7.39
CA ILE A 77 -5.13 -12.25 7.89
C ILE A 77 -4.01 -12.42 6.86
N ILE A 78 -3.29 -11.34 6.57
CA ILE A 78 -2.09 -11.37 5.74
C ILE A 78 -0.93 -10.87 6.60
N THR A 79 0.06 -11.73 6.86
CA THR A 79 1.30 -11.29 7.49
C THR A 79 2.29 -10.81 6.45
N HIS A 80 2.84 -9.62 6.66
CA HIS A 80 3.61 -8.88 5.67
C HIS A 80 4.74 -8.06 6.32
N GLY A 81 5.83 -7.85 5.60
CA GLY A 81 6.90 -6.94 6.03
C GLY A 81 6.46 -5.47 5.98
N THR A 82 7.02 -4.62 6.83
CA THR A 82 6.48 -3.28 7.05
C THR A 82 6.82 -2.29 5.92
N ASP A 83 7.93 -2.46 5.19
CA ASP A 83 8.43 -1.45 4.26
C ASP A 83 7.49 -1.12 3.10
N THR A 84 6.84 -2.13 2.52
CA THR A 84 5.90 -1.96 1.41
C THR A 84 4.45 -2.24 1.80
N MET A 85 4.18 -2.40 3.09
CA MET A 85 2.84 -2.69 3.60
C MET A 85 1.81 -1.63 3.20
N ALA A 86 2.21 -0.35 3.13
CA ALA A 86 1.34 0.73 2.68
C ALA A 86 0.89 0.55 1.21
N PHE A 87 1.80 0.10 0.33
CA PHE A 87 1.48 -0.21 -1.06
C PHE A 87 0.53 -1.42 -1.15
N THR A 88 0.80 -2.48 -0.41
CA THR A 88 -0.08 -3.66 -0.35
C THR A 88 -1.47 -3.31 0.21
N GLY A 89 -1.53 -2.46 1.24
CA GLY A 89 -2.78 -1.95 1.80
C GLY A 89 -3.62 -1.21 0.77
N ALA A 90 -3.04 -0.22 0.09
CA ALA A 90 -3.69 0.49 -1.00
C ALA A 90 -4.15 -0.45 -2.13
N ALA A 91 -3.28 -1.39 -2.53
CA ALA A 91 -3.53 -2.34 -3.60
C ALA A 91 -4.76 -3.21 -3.32
N LEU A 92 -4.80 -3.84 -2.15
CA LEU A 92 -5.90 -4.71 -1.76
C LEU A 92 -7.18 -3.92 -1.50
N SER A 93 -7.10 -2.75 -0.85
CA SER A 93 -8.26 -1.88 -0.59
C SER A 93 -8.99 -1.52 -1.88
N GLN A 94 -8.25 -1.05 -2.89
CA GLN A 94 -8.87 -0.63 -4.15
C GLN A 94 -9.31 -1.83 -4.99
N ALA A 95 -8.51 -2.91 -5.09
CA ALA A 95 -8.86 -4.08 -5.89
C ALA A 95 -10.06 -4.87 -5.35
N LEU A 96 -10.29 -4.84 -4.03
CA LEU A 96 -11.43 -5.46 -3.36
C LEU A 96 -12.61 -4.50 -3.18
N ALA A 97 -12.54 -3.25 -3.65
CA ALA A 97 -13.64 -2.32 -3.53
C ALA A 97 -14.91 -2.87 -4.20
N GLY A 98 -16.02 -2.79 -3.47
CA GLY A 98 -17.31 -3.39 -3.83
C GLY A 98 -17.40 -4.91 -3.60
N GLU A 99 -16.32 -5.59 -3.23
CA GLU A 99 -16.37 -6.97 -2.74
C GLU A 99 -16.54 -6.91 -1.21
N SER A 100 -17.55 -7.59 -0.66
CA SER A 100 -17.80 -7.62 0.80
C SER A 100 -16.76 -8.48 1.55
N ARG A 101 -15.47 -8.15 1.38
CA ARG A 101 -14.31 -8.86 1.93
C ARG A 101 -13.75 -8.07 3.09
N ARG A 102 -13.32 -8.79 4.13
CA ARG A 102 -12.57 -8.22 5.25
C ARG A 102 -11.18 -8.84 5.30
N VAL A 103 -10.16 -8.01 5.20
CA VAL A 103 -8.75 -8.43 5.21
C VAL A 103 -8.01 -7.63 6.28
N ILE A 104 -7.26 -8.33 7.13
CA ILE A 104 -6.43 -7.70 8.16
C ILE A 104 -4.96 -7.95 7.82
N LEU A 105 -4.25 -6.89 7.45
CA LEU A 105 -2.80 -6.87 7.39
C LEU A 105 -2.23 -6.89 8.81
N CYS A 106 -1.12 -7.60 8.98
CA CYS A 106 -0.39 -7.69 10.23
C CYS A 106 1.10 -7.78 9.93
N GLY A 107 1.92 -7.20 10.79
CA GLY A 107 3.37 -7.33 10.74
C GLY A 107 3.95 -6.87 12.06
N SER A 108 5.26 -6.67 12.11
CA SER A 108 5.94 -6.17 13.31
C SER A 108 7.29 -5.56 12.99
N MET A 109 7.80 -4.77 13.93
CA MET A 109 9.16 -4.22 13.92
C MET A 109 10.16 -5.22 14.49
N LEU A 110 9.74 -6.06 15.45
CA LEU A 110 10.54 -7.16 15.99
C LEU A 110 9.89 -8.52 15.73
N PRO A 111 10.65 -9.63 15.62
CA PRO A 111 10.08 -10.93 15.35
C PRO A 111 9.24 -11.47 16.51
N LEU A 112 8.36 -12.44 16.22
CA LEU A 112 7.67 -13.20 17.27
C LEU A 112 8.68 -13.83 18.25
N GLY A 113 8.33 -13.86 19.53
CA GLY A 113 9.16 -14.41 20.61
C GLY A 113 10.25 -13.47 21.14
N HIS A 114 10.35 -12.24 20.63
CA HIS A 114 11.42 -11.29 21.00
C HIS A 114 10.96 -10.19 21.98
N ASN A 115 9.84 -10.38 22.69
CA ASN A 115 9.24 -9.38 23.58
C ASN A 115 9.03 -8.02 22.89
N GLY A 116 8.58 -8.07 21.63
CA GLY A 116 8.36 -6.91 20.78
C GLY A 116 6.88 -6.61 20.55
N ASP A 117 6.59 -6.05 19.38
CA ASP A 117 5.25 -5.67 18.95
C ASP A 117 4.47 -6.80 18.24
N ALA A 118 5.15 -7.88 17.84
CA ALA A 118 4.58 -8.97 17.06
C ALA A 118 3.37 -9.64 17.72
N GLU A 119 3.46 -9.99 19.00
CA GLU A 119 2.41 -10.69 19.74
C GLU A 119 1.15 -9.83 19.83
N GLY A 120 1.31 -8.56 20.22
CA GLY A 120 0.19 -7.61 20.34
C GLY A 120 -0.47 -7.31 19.00
N ASN A 121 0.33 -7.17 17.94
CA ASN A 121 -0.19 -6.96 16.58
C ASN A 121 -0.97 -8.19 16.09
N LEU A 122 -0.47 -9.40 16.37
CA LEU A 122 -1.12 -10.65 15.99
C LEU A 122 -2.44 -10.88 16.74
N ASP A 123 -2.45 -10.63 18.06
CA ASP A 123 -3.65 -10.74 18.90
C ASP A 123 -4.74 -9.76 18.44
N LEU A 124 -4.34 -8.54 18.10
CA LEU A 124 -5.23 -7.53 17.53
C LEU A 124 -5.75 -7.96 16.15
N ALA A 125 -4.88 -8.50 15.29
CA ALA A 125 -5.28 -8.95 13.96
C ALA A 125 -6.34 -10.06 14.03
N ILE A 126 -6.13 -11.06 14.88
CA ILE A 126 -7.08 -12.15 15.13
C ILE A 126 -8.39 -11.59 15.67
N SER A 127 -8.34 -10.73 16.70
CA SER A 127 -9.55 -10.13 17.27
C SER A 127 -10.34 -9.31 16.25
N ALA A 128 -9.65 -8.57 15.39
CA ALA A 128 -10.26 -7.74 14.35
C ALA A 128 -11.02 -8.55 13.29
N THR A 129 -10.76 -9.85 13.15
CA THR A 129 -11.51 -10.73 12.23
C THR A 129 -12.95 -11.00 12.66
N ALA A 130 -13.31 -10.74 13.92
CA ALA A 130 -14.65 -10.97 14.43
C ALA A 130 -15.71 -10.00 13.85
N SER A 131 -15.29 -8.83 13.39
CA SER A 131 -16.17 -7.87 12.71
C SER A 131 -16.53 -8.35 11.29
N LYS A 132 -17.72 -7.95 10.81
CA LYS A 132 -18.18 -8.19 9.44
C LYS A 132 -18.04 -6.99 8.52
N GLU A 133 -17.53 -5.87 9.04
CA GLU A 133 -17.33 -4.67 8.24
C GLU A 133 -16.31 -4.96 7.13
N PRO A 134 -16.70 -4.80 5.85
CA PRO A 134 -15.79 -5.02 4.73
C PRO A 134 -14.74 -3.91 4.68
N GLY A 135 -13.62 -4.22 4.05
CA GLY A 135 -12.47 -3.33 3.93
C GLY A 135 -11.17 -4.06 4.24
N VAL A 136 -10.07 -3.37 3.97
CA VAL A 136 -8.73 -3.82 4.32
C VAL A 136 -8.23 -2.93 5.45
N PHE A 137 -7.70 -3.55 6.49
CA PHE A 137 -7.24 -2.88 7.70
C PHE A 137 -5.85 -3.36 8.07
N LEU A 138 -5.11 -2.55 8.82
CA LEU A 138 -3.85 -2.93 9.43
C LEU A 138 -4.02 -3.00 10.95
N ALA A 139 -3.68 -4.14 11.55
CA ALA A 139 -3.50 -4.27 12.99
C ALA A 139 -2.03 -4.01 13.35
N PHE A 140 -1.75 -2.88 14.00
CA PHE A 140 -0.39 -2.48 14.35
C PHE A 140 -0.37 -1.51 15.54
N ALA A 141 0.59 -1.64 16.44
CA ALA A 141 0.79 -0.75 17.60
C ALA A 141 -0.47 -0.56 18.47
N GLY A 142 -1.28 -1.62 18.62
CA GLY A 142 -2.55 -1.55 19.35
C GLY A 142 -3.68 -0.81 18.63
N LYS A 143 -3.50 -0.45 17.35
CA LYS A 143 -4.47 0.29 16.53
C LYS A 143 -4.94 -0.57 15.36
N LEU A 144 -6.21 -0.41 15.00
CA LEU A 144 -6.77 -0.93 13.75
C LEU A 144 -6.93 0.24 12.78
N LEU A 145 -6.09 0.30 11.75
CA LEU A 145 -5.99 1.40 10.80
C LEU A 145 -6.62 1.01 9.46
N ALA A 146 -7.30 1.93 8.78
CA ALA A 146 -7.75 1.71 7.41
C ALA A 146 -6.53 1.57 6.48
N ALA A 147 -6.50 0.53 5.64
CA ALA A 147 -5.29 0.18 4.89
C ALA A 147 -5.13 0.95 3.57
N ASP A 148 -6.17 1.64 3.11
CA ASP A 148 -6.23 2.38 1.86
C ASP A 148 -5.32 3.62 1.82
N GLY A 149 -5.09 4.26 2.97
CA GLY A 149 -4.26 5.47 3.10
C GLY A 149 -3.11 5.31 4.07
N LEU A 150 -2.53 4.12 4.19
CA LEU A 150 -1.40 3.90 5.10
C LEU A 150 -0.17 4.69 4.69
N VAL A 151 0.54 5.21 5.70
CA VAL A 151 1.86 5.80 5.58
C VAL A 151 2.73 5.21 6.68
N LYS A 152 3.84 4.57 6.29
CA LYS A 152 4.91 4.19 7.24
C LYS A 152 5.75 5.44 7.51
N HIS A 153 5.54 6.08 8.65
CA HIS A 153 6.20 7.34 9.00
C HIS A 153 7.45 7.15 9.88
N ASP A 154 7.66 5.95 10.42
CA ASP A 154 8.84 5.62 11.22
C ASP A 154 9.40 4.25 10.80
N SER A 155 10.72 4.10 10.84
CA SER A 155 11.40 2.86 10.46
C SER A 155 11.91 2.04 11.64
N HIS A 156 11.74 2.51 12.88
CA HIS A 156 12.26 1.85 14.08
C HIS A 156 11.22 1.76 15.20
N GLU A 157 10.37 2.78 15.37
CA GLU A 157 9.41 2.82 16.45
C GLU A 157 8.26 1.82 16.27
N ALA A 158 7.74 1.31 17.37
CA ALA A 158 6.60 0.38 17.35
C ALA A 158 5.33 1.02 16.75
N ASP A 159 5.15 2.33 16.92
CA ASP A 159 4.07 3.10 16.29
C ASP A 159 4.50 3.65 14.92
N ALA A 160 4.79 2.73 13.98
CA ALA A 160 5.39 3.07 12.68
C ALA A 160 4.40 3.58 11.62
N PHE A 161 3.09 3.38 11.81
CA PHE A 161 2.07 3.62 10.78
C PHE A 161 1.02 4.63 11.19
N ARG A 162 0.62 5.44 10.22
CA ARG A 162 -0.59 6.28 10.25
C ARG A 162 -1.50 5.91 9.09
N ALA A 163 -2.79 6.20 9.23
CA ALA A 163 -3.74 6.15 8.13
C ALA A 163 -4.21 7.57 7.82
N GLN A 164 -3.91 8.05 6.62
CA GLN A 164 -4.46 9.27 6.08
C GLN A 164 -5.86 8.98 5.53
N PRO A 165 -6.89 9.75 5.92
CA PRO A 165 -8.24 9.54 5.42
C PRO A 165 -8.30 9.54 3.89
N GLN A 166 -8.82 8.45 3.33
CA GLN A 166 -9.05 8.31 1.89
C GLN A 166 -10.53 8.46 1.57
N PRO A 167 -10.87 8.98 0.37
CA PRO A 167 -12.20 8.77 -0.18
C PRO A 167 -12.47 7.27 -0.29
N THR A 168 -13.71 6.85 -0.03
CA THR A 168 -14.10 5.45 -0.26
C THR A 168 -13.81 5.08 -1.72
N PRO A 169 -13.01 4.04 -1.99
CA PRO A 169 -12.68 3.66 -3.36
C PRO A 169 -13.92 3.24 -4.13
N ASP A 170 -14.07 3.75 -5.35
CA ASP A 170 -15.05 3.24 -6.31
C ASP A 170 -14.71 1.81 -6.74
N VAL A 171 -15.69 1.11 -7.33
CA VAL A 171 -15.41 -0.18 -7.99
C VAL A 171 -14.40 0.05 -9.12
N PRO A 172 -13.21 -0.57 -9.08
CA PRO A 172 -12.18 -0.27 -10.06
C PRO A 172 -12.54 -0.83 -11.44
N GLN A 173 -11.99 -0.22 -12.49
CA GLN A 173 -12.16 -0.72 -13.86
C GLN A 173 -11.51 -2.10 -14.06
N ARG A 174 -10.43 -2.38 -13.31
CA ARG A 174 -9.68 -3.63 -13.32
C ARG A 174 -9.52 -4.14 -11.89
N ARG A 175 -9.49 -5.47 -11.72
CA ARG A 175 -9.36 -6.14 -10.41
C ARG A 175 -8.06 -6.92 -10.24
N THR A 176 -7.14 -6.74 -11.19
CA THR A 176 -5.82 -7.37 -11.26
C THR A 176 -4.81 -6.34 -11.76
N PHE A 177 -3.59 -6.45 -11.26
CA PHE A 177 -2.48 -5.58 -11.62
C PHE A 177 -1.74 -6.13 -12.84
N GLU A 178 -1.88 -5.45 -13.98
CA GLU A 178 -1.14 -5.78 -15.20
C GLU A 178 0.31 -5.31 -15.13
N ASP A 179 1.14 -5.84 -16.03
CA ASP A 179 2.50 -5.36 -16.24
C ASP A 179 2.47 -3.95 -16.83
N ARG A 180 2.66 -2.95 -15.97
CA ARG A 180 2.73 -1.53 -16.30
C ARG A 180 3.97 -0.91 -15.66
N LYS A 181 4.61 0.00 -16.38
CA LYS A 181 5.75 0.79 -15.91
C LYS A 181 5.26 2.09 -15.31
N LEU A 182 4.87 2.04 -14.04
CA LEU A 182 4.44 3.21 -13.28
C LEU A 182 5.52 3.61 -12.27
N ALA A 183 5.60 4.90 -11.96
CA ALA A 183 6.52 5.40 -10.94
C ALA A 183 5.91 6.55 -10.14
N ILE A 184 6.46 6.77 -8.93
CA ILE A 184 6.22 7.97 -8.14
C ILE A 184 7.42 8.90 -8.35
N LEU A 185 7.18 10.07 -8.96
CA LEU A 185 8.20 11.09 -9.20
C LEU A 185 8.00 12.24 -8.22
N THR A 186 9.03 12.54 -7.42
CA THR A 186 9.00 13.70 -6.50
C THR A 186 9.59 14.90 -7.18
N LEU A 187 8.80 15.97 -7.37
CA LEU A 187 9.32 17.21 -7.92
C LEU A 187 10.13 17.95 -6.85
N SER A 188 11.29 18.49 -7.21
CA SER A 188 12.11 19.31 -6.33
C SER A 188 12.43 20.64 -6.99
N PRO A 189 12.68 21.71 -6.21
CA PRO A 189 13.10 22.99 -6.79
C PRO A 189 14.32 22.80 -7.71
N GLY A 190 14.19 23.17 -8.98
CA GLY A 190 15.25 23.04 -9.98
C GLY A 190 15.41 21.64 -10.57
N ILE A 191 14.45 20.73 -10.40
CA ILE A 191 14.47 19.43 -11.09
C ILE A 191 14.59 19.64 -12.61
N PRO A 192 15.58 19.02 -13.29
CA PRO A 192 15.76 19.23 -14.73
C PRO A 192 14.59 18.67 -15.52
N ALA A 193 13.95 19.52 -16.34
CA ALA A 193 12.83 19.10 -17.20
C ALA A 193 13.19 17.92 -18.12
N GLU A 194 14.42 17.90 -18.66
CA GLU A 194 14.92 16.80 -19.49
C GLU A 194 15.03 15.47 -18.73
N ALA A 195 15.33 15.50 -17.42
CA ALA A 195 15.34 14.28 -16.61
C ALA A 195 13.92 13.75 -16.42
N VAL A 196 12.95 14.64 -16.15
CA VAL A 196 11.54 14.28 -16.05
C VAL A 196 11.03 13.71 -17.39
N LYS A 197 11.38 14.35 -18.50
CA LYS A 197 11.06 13.88 -19.85
C LYS A 197 11.59 12.48 -20.10
N ALA A 198 12.89 12.26 -19.87
CA ALA A 198 13.53 10.96 -20.08
C ALA A 198 12.89 9.84 -19.25
N MET A 199 12.45 10.14 -18.00
CA MET A 199 11.71 9.18 -17.20
C MET A 199 10.32 8.90 -17.81
N LEU A 200 9.54 9.94 -18.12
CA LEU A 200 8.19 9.80 -18.67
C LEU A 200 8.15 9.09 -20.03
N GLU A 201 9.18 9.23 -20.85
CA GLU A 201 9.32 8.48 -22.11
C GLU A 201 9.37 6.95 -21.91
N ARG A 202 9.81 6.47 -20.73
CA ARG A 202 9.94 5.05 -20.40
C ARG A 202 8.79 4.48 -19.57
N LEU A 203 7.91 5.35 -19.05
CA LEU A 203 6.80 4.99 -18.17
C LEU A 203 5.47 5.01 -18.91
N ASP A 204 4.52 4.18 -18.50
CA ASP A 204 3.14 4.19 -19.01
C ASP A 204 2.28 5.29 -18.33
N GLY A 205 2.72 5.75 -17.17
CA GLY A 205 2.10 6.80 -16.37
C GLY A 205 2.92 7.08 -15.11
N ALA A 206 2.58 8.13 -14.37
CA ALA A 206 3.30 8.46 -13.14
C ALA A 206 2.44 9.20 -12.12
N VAL A 207 2.73 8.96 -10.85
CA VAL A 207 2.30 9.84 -9.76
C VAL A 207 3.33 10.96 -9.62
N LEU A 208 2.89 12.21 -9.55
CA LEU A 208 3.74 13.37 -9.32
C LEU A 208 3.51 13.89 -7.90
N ARG A 209 4.54 13.83 -7.04
CA ARG A 209 4.49 14.48 -5.74
C ARG A 209 4.85 15.96 -5.91
N ILE A 210 3.86 16.83 -5.79
CA ILE A 210 3.96 18.28 -6.01
C ILE A 210 3.88 19.05 -4.68
N PHE A 211 4.16 20.35 -4.70
CA PHE A 211 4.28 21.12 -3.47
C PHE A 211 2.93 21.51 -2.87
N GLY A 212 2.85 21.46 -1.54
CA GLY A 212 1.75 22.02 -0.74
C GLY A 212 0.37 21.65 -1.27
N ALA A 213 -0.48 22.67 -1.44
CA ALA A 213 -1.85 22.50 -1.91
C ALA A 213 -2.00 22.37 -3.44
N GLY A 214 -0.91 22.18 -4.20
CA GLY A 214 -0.99 21.95 -5.64
C GLY A 214 -0.23 22.95 -6.51
N THR A 215 1.03 23.19 -6.16
CA THR A 215 1.94 24.01 -6.96
C THR A 215 3.17 23.22 -7.41
N ALA A 216 3.77 23.67 -8.51
CA ALA A 216 5.07 23.21 -8.99
C ALA A 216 5.86 24.44 -9.48
N MET A 217 7.07 24.21 -9.98
CA MET A 217 7.88 25.26 -10.57
C MET A 217 7.17 25.79 -11.81
N ASN A 218 7.08 27.12 -11.94
CA ASN A 218 6.55 27.76 -13.14
C ASN A 218 7.62 27.81 -14.25
N ASP A 219 8.22 26.66 -14.53
CA ASP A 219 9.19 26.45 -15.60
C ASP A 219 8.42 25.99 -16.85
N THR A 220 8.43 26.84 -17.88
CA THR A 220 7.73 26.58 -19.14
C THR A 220 8.17 25.28 -19.82
N VAL A 221 9.43 24.87 -19.68
CA VAL A 221 9.93 23.63 -20.30
C VAL A 221 9.38 22.42 -19.56
N LEU A 222 9.43 22.43 -18.23
CA LEU A 222 8.85 21.37 -17.41
C LEU A 222 7.34 21.23 -17.67
N LEU A 223 6.61 22.34 -17.69
CA LEU A 223 5.17 22.33 -17.97
C LEU A 223 4.86 21.79 -19.36
N SER A 224 5.67 22.11 -20.39
CA SER A 224 5.53 21.53 -21.74
C SER A 224 5.74 20.02 -21.72
N VAL A 225 6.78 19.53 -21.03
CA VAL A 225 7.06 18.09 -20.89
C VAL A 225 5.87 17.36 -20.27
N LEU A 226 5.28 17.91 -19.21
CA LEU A 226 4.10 17.31 -18.56
C LEU A 226 2.88 17.32 -19.49
N ALA A 227 2.61 18.45 -20.15
CA ALA A 227 1.48 18.58 -21.07
C ALA A 227 1.61 17.67 -22.30
N GLU A 228 2.81 17.54 -22.87
CA GLU A 228 3.10 16.62 -23.97
C GLU A 228 2.90 15.17 -23.55
N ALA A 229 3.35 14.78 -22.35
CA ALA A 229 3.14 13.44 -21.83
C ALA A 229 1.64 13.10 -21.71
N VAL A 230 0.84 14.03 -21.17
CA VAL A 230 -0.64 13.87 -21.07
C VAL A 230 -1.28 13.81 -22.45
N THR A 231 -0.88 14.71 -23.37
CA THR A 231 -1.39 14.74 -24.75
C THR A 231 -1.09 13.44 -25.49
N ASN A 232 0.05 12.81 -25.20
CA ASN A 232 0.44 11.50 -25.74
C ASN A 232 -0.24 10.31 -25.03
N GLY A 233 -1.23 10.58 -24.18
CA GLY A 233 -2.07 9.55 -23.55
C GLY A 233 -1.53 8.99 -22.23
N LYS A 234 -0.43 9.52 -21.67
CA LYS A 234 0.06 9.09 -20.36
C LYS A 234 -0.81 9.70 -19.25
N ARG A 235 -1.22 8.88 -18.29
CA ARG A 235 -1.90 9.36 -17.08
C ARG A 235 -0.86 9.86 -16.08
N LEU A 236 -0.96 11.14 -15.73
CA LEU A 236 -0.12 11.78 -14.72
C LEU A 236 -1.00 12.24 -13.57
N ARG A 237 -0.80 11.70 -12.37
CA ARG A 237 -1.65 11.95 -11.21
C ARG A 237 -0.90 12.69 -10.11
N ALA A 238 -1.34 13.89 -9.76
CA ALA A 238 -0.70 14.69 -8.73
C ALA A 238 -1.15 14.31 -7.32
N VAL A 239 -0.20 14.23 -6.40
CA VAL A 239 -0.43 14.18 -4.95
C VAL A 239 0.45 15.21 -4.24
N SER A 240 0.09 15.58 -3.01
CA SER A 240 0.94 16.48 -2.22
C SER A 240 2.21 15.76 -1.74
N GLN A 241 3.30 16.51 -1.60
CA GLN A 241 4.45 16.07 -0.81
C GLN A 241 4.16 16.09 0.70
N CYS A 242 3.20 16.92 1.13
CA CYS A 242 2.73 16.95 2.50
C CYS A 242 1.91 15.68 2.81
N GLU A 243 2.13 15.10 3.99
CA GLU A 243 1.38 13.92 4.44
C GLU A 243 -0.12 14.23 4.62
N ALA A 244 -0.45 15.45 5.06
CA ALA A 244 -1.82 15.91 5.31
C ALA A 244 -2.16 17.19 4.55
N GLY A 245 -3.46 17.42 4.33
CA GLY A 245 -4.02 18.63 3.69
C GLY A 245 -4.47 18.41 2.25
N GLY A 246 -3.78 17.57 1.48
CA GLY A 246 -4.13 17.25 0.09
C GLY A 246 -3.98 18.42 -0.88
N LEU A 247 -4.58 18.27 -2.06
CA LEU A 247 -4.50 19.22 -3.17
C LEU A 247 -5.81 20.03 -3.33
N SER A 248 -5.66 21.32 -3.61
CA SER A 248 -6.75 22.25 -3.88
C SER A 248 -6.43 23.09 -5.13
N PRO A 249 -6.66 22.52 -6.34
CA PRO A 249 -6.45 23.24 -7.59
C PRO A 249 -7.22 24.57 -7.62
N GLY A 250 -6.57 25.63 -8.10
CA GLY A 250 -7.16 26.97 -8.13
C GLY A 250 -7.02 27.79 -6.84
N ALA A 251 -6.53 27.21 -5.74
CA ALA A 251 -6.25 27.96 -4.52
C ALA A 251 -5.12 29.01 -4.70
N TYR A 252 -4.18 28.76 -5.60
CA TYR A 252 -3.07 29.66 -5.91
C TYR A 252 -2.88 29.83 -7.41
N ALA A 253 -2.73 31.07 -7.88
CA ALA A 253 -2.41 31.37 -9.29
C ALA A 253 -1.11 30.70 -9.75
N ALA A 254 -0.16 30.50 -8.83
CA ALA A 254 1.11 29.79 -9.08
C ALA A 254 0.92 28.32 -9.52
N GLY A 255 -0.23 27.70 -9.21
CA GLY A 255 -0.56 26.35 -9.66
C GLY A 255 -1.21 26.30 -11.04
N ALA A 256 -1.68 27.42 -11.60
CA ALA A 256 -2.50 27.42 -12.81
C ALA A 256 -1.79 26.79 -14.02
N GLY A 257 -0.50 27.08 -14.20
CA GLY A 257 0.31 26.48 -15.27
C GLY A 257 0.37 24.96 -15.17
N LEU A 258 0.58 24.43 -13.96
CA LEU A 258 0.60 22.99 -13.69
C LEU A 258 -0.76 22.34 -14.03
N TRP A 259 -1.86 22.88 -13.52
CA TRP A 259 -3.18 22.30 -13.75
C TRP A 259 -3.63 22.39 -15.22
N SER A 260 -3.15 23.39 -15.97
CA SER A 260 -3.43 23.51 -17.40
C SER A 260 -2.78 22.43 -18.27
N THR A 261 -1.81 21.68 -17.74
CA THR A 261 -1.17 20.56 -18.46
C THR A 261 -2.07 19.33 -18.64
N GLY A 262 -3.20 19.27 -17.91
CA GLY A 262 -4.12 18.14 -17.94
C GLY A 262 -3.78 16.99 -16.97
N ILE A 263 -2.83 17.19 -16.05
CA ILE A 263 -2.61 16.24 -14.95
C ILE A 263 -3.88 16.04 -14.11
N GLU A 264 -4.03 14.83 -13.58
CA GLU A 264 -5.14 14.46 -12.72
C GLU A 264 -4.92 14.92 -11.28
N ASN A 265 -5.99 15.36 -10.62
CA ASN A 265 -5.95 15.71 -9.21
C ASN A 265 -6.17 14.45 -8.33
N GLY A 266 -5.15 14.05 -7.57
CA GLY A 266 -5.23 12.97 -6.57
C GLY A 266 -5.89 13.37 -5.25
N GLY A 267 -6.24 14.65 -5.06
CA GLY A 267 -6.96 15.10 -3.86
C GLY A 267 -6.16 14.85 -2.58
N THR A 268 -6.66 13.98 -1.71
CA THR A 268 -6.04 13.60 -0.42
C THR A 268 -5.35 12.23 -0.46
N GLU A 269 -5.15 11.67 -1.65
CA GLU A 269 -4.47 10.39 -1.79
C GLU A 269 -3.03 10.44 -1.28
N THR A 270 -2.63 9.35 -0.62
CA THR A 270 -1.21 9.10 -0.40
C THR A 270 -0.55 8.73 -1.74
N PRO A 271 0.79 8.86 -1.87
CA PRO A 271 1.49 8.42 -3.07
C PRO A 271 1.25 6.95 -3.43
N GLU A 272 1.14 6.09 -2.42
CA GLU A 272 0.83 4.66 -2.57
C GLU A 272 -0.57 4.46 -3.15
N ALA A 273 -1.59 5.12 -2.59
CA ALA A 273 -2.97 5.06 -3.07
C ALA A 273 -3.09 5.57 -4.53
N ALA A 274 -2.45 6.69 -4.85
CA ALA A 274 -2.46 7.26 -6.19
C ALA A 274 -1.76 6.35 -7.21
N LEU A 275 -0.70 5.64 -6.80
CA LEU A 275 0.02 4.71 -7.67
C LEU A 275 -0.87 3.51 -8.02
N ILE A 276 -1.57 2.97 -7.03
CA ILE A 276 -2.53 1.87 -7.23
C ILE A 276 -3.71 2.32 -8.09
N HIS A 277 -4.18 3.56 -7.92
CA HIS A 277 -5.25 4.10 -8.76
C HIS A 277 -4.89 4.07 -10.25
N LEU A 278 -3.65 4.43 -10.60
CA LEU A 278 -3.14 4.38 -11.98
C LEU A 278 -3.01 2.94 -12.52
N TRP A 279 -2.92 1.94 -11.64
CA TRP A 279 -2.88 0.53 -12.04
C TRP A 279 -4.27 -0.01 -12.39
N LEU A 280 -5.28 0.37 -11.60
CA LEU A 280 -6.61 -0.26 -11.62
C LEU A 280 -7.67 0.50 -12.43
N ASN A 281 -7.43 1.78 -12.75
CA ASN A 281 -8.34 2.65 -13.50
C ASN A 281 -7.70 3.22 -14.77
#